data_AF-A0AAD9PA09-F1
#
_entry.id   AF-A0AAD9PA09-F1
#
_cell.length_a   1.000
_cell.length_b   1.000
_cell.length_c   1.000
_cell.angle_alpha   90.00
_cell.angle_beta   90.00
_cell.angle_gamma   90.00
#
_symmetry.space_group_name_H-M   'P 1'
#
loop_
_entity.id
_entity.type
_entity.pdbx_description
1 polymer ?
#
loop_
_entity_poly.entity_id
_entity_poly.type
_entity_poly.pdbx_seq_one_letter_code
_entity_poly.pdbx_strand_id
1 'polypeptide(L)' 'MGGVDSKEDPCQKSACAIQKCLAANNYHQEACVSYVQALMRCCERNAARSNLCEPLLANPPPLSTPNPHPAK' A
#
# COMPACT_ATOMS: atom_id res chain seq x y z
N MET A 1 -3.78 19.08 -0.16
CA MET A 1 -3.39 17.65 -0.17
C MET A 1 -2.63 17.40 -1.46
N GLY A 2 -1.34 17.10 -1.39
CA GLY A 2 -0.42 17.06 -2.53
C GLY A 2 -0.70 15.89 -3.45
N GLY A 3 -1.04 16.19 -4.72
CA GLY A 3 -1.23 15.21 -5.76
C GLY A 3 0.12 14.61 -6.18
N VAL A 4 0.23 13.30 -6.05
CA VAL A 4 1.24 12.47 -6.70
C VAL A 4 0.95 12.45 -8.21
N ASP A 5 1.34 13.50 -8.91
CA ASP A 5 1.25 13.55 -10.37
C ASP A 5 2.62 13.87 -10.95
N SER A 6 3.29 12.85 -11.46
CA SER A 6 3.90 12.91 -12.79
C SER A 6 4.58 11.58 -13.13
N LYS A 7 3.97 10.87 -14.10
CA LYS A 7 4.39 9.63 -14.78
C LYS A 7 3.97 8.34 -14.10
N GLU A 8 2.70 7.98 -14.29
CA GLU A 8 2.12 6.62 -14.22
C GLU A 8 2.96 5.62 -13.42
N ASP A 9 3.05 5.82 -12.11
CA ASP A 9 3.69 4.83 -11.23
C ASP A 9 2.93 3.51 -11.48
N PRO A 10 3.57 2.45 -11.99
CA PRO A 10 2.88 1.23 -12.40
C PRO A 10 2.14 0.57 -11.22
N CYS A 11 2.54 0.92 -10.01
CA CYS A 11 1.99 0.44 -8.75
C CYS A 11 1.01 1.42 -8.08
N GLN A 12 0.82 2.63 -8.63
CA GLN A 12 -0.10 3.64 -8.10
C GLN A 12 -1.53 3.13 -8.00
N LYS A 13 -1.99 2.38 -8.99
CA LYS A 13 -3.34 1.81 -8.99
C LYS A 13 -3.57 0.85 -7.81
N SER A 14 -2.57 0.02 -7.50
CA SER A 14 -2.59 -0.88 -6.35
C SER A 14 -2.51 -0.11 -5.03
N ALA A 15 -1.67 0.94 -4.96
CA ALA A 15 -1.53 1.77 -3.78
C ALA A 15 -2.83 2.51 -3.44
N CYS A 16 -3.47 3.12 -4.44
CA CYS A 16 -4.77 3.76 -4.27
C CYS A 16 -5.87 2.75 -3.88
N ALA A 17 -5.79 1.50 -4.33
CA ALA A 17 -6.76 0.47 -3.96
C ALA A 17 -6.67 0.12 -2.46
N ILE A 18 -5.47 0.11 -1.88
CA ILE A 18 -5.29 -0.05 -0.42
C ILE A 18 -5.97 1.10 0.32
N GLN A 19 -5.73 2.35 -0.10
CA GLN A 19 -6.35 3.51 0.54
C GLN A 19 -7.88 3.47 0.47
N LYS A 20 -8.45 3.06 -0.67
CA LYS A 20 -9.90 2.86 -0.81
C LYS A 20 -10.41 1.73 0.08
N CYS A 21 -9.67 0.63 0.16
CA CYS A 21 -10.02 -0.48 1.03
C CYS A 21 -10.04 -0.04 2.50
N LEU A 22 -9.01 0.68 2.94
CA LEU A 22 -8.95 1.23 4.29
C LEU A 22 -10.15 2.15 4.56
N ALA A 23 -10.41 3.12 3.67
CA ALA A 23 -11.54 4.02 3.83
C ALA A 23 -12.89 3.27 3.90
N ALA A 24 -13.08 2.21 3.12
CA ALA A 24 -14.29 1.39 3.14
C ALA A 24 -14.41 0.47 4.35
N ASN A 25 -13.29 0.08 4.96
CA ASN A 25 -13.23 -0.86 6.08
C ASN A 25 -12.89 -0.16 7.40
N ASN A 26 -13.20 1.13 7.58
CA ASN A 26 -12.87 1.88 8.80
C ASN A 26 -11.38 1.77 9.20
N TYR A 27 -10.49 1.75 8.20
CA TYR A 27 -9.05 1.60 8.34
C TYR A 27 -8.60 0.25 8.94
N HIS A 28 -9.45 -0.78 8.89
CA HIS A 28 -9.06 -2.15 9.22
C HIS A 28 -8.13 -2.72 8.15
N GLN A 29 -6.83 -2.54 8.35
CA GLN A 29 -5.78 -2.99 7.44
C GLN A 29 -5.78 -4.50 7.21
N GLU A 30 -6.29 -5.27 8.18
CA GLU A 30 -6.51 -6.72 8.15
C GLU A 30 -7.35 -7.16 6.94
N ALA A 31 -8.41 -6.42 6.63
CA ALA A 31 -9.27 -6.69 5.48
C ALA A 31 -8.59 -6.34 4.14
N CYS A 32 -7.55 -5.51 4.19
CA CYS A 32 -6.86 -4.97 3.03
C CYS A 32 -5.56 -5.70 2.67
N VAL A 33 -5.21 -6.77 3.39
CA VAL A 33 -3.98 -7.56 3.18
C VAL A 33 -3.82 -7.99 1.72
N SER A 34 -4.91 -8.38 1.04
CA SER A 34 -4.88 -8.77 -0.37
C SER A 34 -4.44 -7.63 -1.31
N TYR A 35 -4.83 -6.39 -1.00
CA TYR A 35 -4.43 -5.21 -1.78
C TYR A 35 -2.97 -4.83 -1.49
N VAL A 36 -2.52 -4.99 -0.25
CA VAL A 36 -1.12 -4.79 0.14
C VAL A 36 -0.21 -5.79 -0.59
N GLN A 37 -0.58 -7.07 -0.63
CA GLN A 37 0.16 -8.08 -1.39
C GLN A 37 0.17 -7.79 -2.89
N ALA A 38 -0.90 -7.24 -3.45
CA ALA A 38 -0.93 -6.83 -4.85
C ALA A 38 0.03 -5.66 -5.12
N LEU A 39 0.13 -4.70 -4.20
CA LEU A 39 1.11 -3.61 -4.29
C LEU A 39 2.54 -4.15 -4.17
N MET A 40 2.81 -5.03 -3.21
CA MET A 40 4.13 -5.67 -3.06
C MET A 40 4.57 -6.40 -4.32
N ARG A 41 3.70 -7.24 -4.90
CA ARG A 41 4.01 -7.94 -6.16
C ARG A 41 4.25 -6.99 -7.33
N CYS A 42 3.58 -5.83 -7.33
CA CYS A 42 3.86 -4.81 -8.33
C CYS A 42 5.25 -4.21 -8.12
N CYS A 43 5.62 -3.92 -6.87
CA CYS A 43 6.91 -3.40 -6.50
C CYS A 43 8.05 -4.38 -6.76
N GLU A 44 7.89 -5.68 -6.52
CA GLU A 44 8.92 -6.68 -6.86
C GLU A 44 9.27 -6.65 -8.36
N ARG A 45 8.32 -6.32 -9.23
CA ARG A 45 8.53 -6.26 -10.69
C ARG A 45 8.95 -4.88 -11.20
N ASN A 46 8.51 -3.82 -10.51
CA ASN A 46 8.64 -2.44 -10.99
C ASN A 46 9.31 -1.50 -9.96
N ALA A 47 10.00 -2.01 -8.94
CA ALA A 47 10.66 -1.19 -7.91
C ALA A 47 11.59 -0.15 -8.52
N ALA A 48 12.30 -0.50 -9.60
CA ALA A 48 13.19 0.41 -10.32
C ALA A 48 12.46 1.53 -11.09
N ARG A 49 11.14 1.42 -11.27
CA ARG A 49 10.30 2.36 -12.05
C ARG A 49 9.18 2.98 -11.22
N SER A 50 9.12 2.71 -9.93
CA SER A 50 8.01 3.12 -9.08
C SER A 50 8.53 3.67 -7.76
N ASN A 51 8.41 4.99 -7.59
CA ASN A 51 8.86 5.69 -6.38
C ASN A 51 8.00 5.34 -5.17
N LEU A 52 6.80 4.80 -5.39
CA LEU A 52 5.90 4.31 -4.35
C LEU A 52 6.43 3.04 -3.65
N CYS A 53 7.35 2.33 -4.30
CA CYS A 53 7.87 1.07 -3.81
C CYS A 53 9.01 1.25 -2.82
N GLU A 54 9.82 2.29 -2.96
CA GLU A 54 10.94 2.57 -2.06
C GLU A 54 10.53 2.59 -0.57
N PRO A 55 9.52 3.38 -0.14
CA PRO A 55 9.08 3.35 1.26
C PRO A 55 8.48 2.00 1.68
N LEU A 56 7.91 1.24 0.74
CA LEU A 56 7.31 -0.07 1.00
C LEU A 56 8.37 -1.18 1.14
N LEU A 57 9.49 -1.09 0.41
CA LEU A 57 10.62 -2.02 0.56
C LEU A 57 11.48 -1.66 1.77
N ALA A 58 11.62 -0.37 2.09
CA ALA A 58 12.37 0.10 3.25
C ALA A 58 11.64 -0.21 4.57
N ASN A 59 10.30 -0.12 4.57
CA ASN A 59 9.47 -0.48 5.71
C ASN A 59 8.31 -1.38 5.24
N PRO A 60 8.59 -2.67 5.00
CA PRO A 60 7.56 -3.60 4.60
C PRO A 60 6.55 -3.77 5.75
N PRO A 61 5.23 -3.76 5.45
CA PRO A 61 4.24 -4.01 6.48
C PRO A 61 4.52 -5.38 7.11
N PRO A 62 4.40 -5.52 8.44
CA PRO A 62 4.63 -6.80 9.11
C PRO A 62 3.66 -7.83 8.51
N LEU A 63 4.21 -8.85 7.84
CA LEU A 63 3.46 -9.76 6.98
C LEU A 63 2.37 -10.55 7.72
N SER A 64 2.37 -10.62 9.04
CA SER A 64 1.33 -11.30 9.84
C SER A 64 1.47 -10.96 11.31
N THR A 65 1.21 -9.73 11.71
CA THR A 65 0.76 -9.50 13.09
C THR A 65 -0.48 -8.62 13.08
N PRO A 66 -1.62 -9.08 13.62
CA PRO A 66 -2.71 -8.19 13.97
C PRO A 66 -2.16 -7.25 15.05
N ASN A 67 -1.65 -6.09 14.63
CA ASN A 67 -1.29 -5.07 15.58
C ASN A 67 -2.59 -4.41 16.03
N PRO A 68 -2.93 -4.46 17.33
CA PRO A 68 -4.11 -3.78 17.84
C PRO A 68 -3.90 -2.28 17.66
N HIS A 69 -4.58 -1.69 16.66
CA HIS A 69 -4.67 -0.25 16.55
C HIS A 69 -5.32 0.25 17.85
N PRO A 70 -4.69 1.17 18.62
CA PRO A 70 -5.38 1.78 19.74
C PRO A 70 -6.51 2.63 19.17
N ALA A 71 -7.75 2.14 19.30
CA ALA A 71 -8.95 2.94 19.09
C ALA A 71 -8.89 4.13 20.06
N LYS A 72 -8.75 5.34 19.53
CA LYS A 72 -8.75 6.60 20.27
C LYS A 72 -9.96 7.42 19.88
#